data_AF-A0A4V2B125-F1
#
_entry.id   AF-A0A4V2B125-F1
#
_cell.length_a   1.000
_cell.length_b   1.000
_cell.length_c   1.000
_cell.angle_alpha   90.00
_cell.angle_beta   90.00
_cell.angle_gamma   90.00
#
_symmetry.space_group_name_H-M   'P 1'
#
loop_
_entity.id
_entity.type
_entity.pdbx_description
1 polymer ?
#
loop_
_entity_poly.entity_id
_entity_poly.type
_entity_poly.pdbx_seq_one_letter_code
_entity_poly.pdbx_strand_id
1 'polypeptide(L)'
;MTLIAENTGVQDAVIGALDDTTLGFSNATNGLSYTGGSCANSTVSAGQTCTVDFNYSNTCAGAADMATLPYNDGAQPQIANAMIESLI
;
A
#
# COMPACT_ATOMS: atom_id res chain seq x y z
N MET A 1 3.66 7.16 -7.85
CA MET A 1 2.37 6.44 -7.98
C MET A 1 1.76 6.31 -6.60
N THR A 2 0.43 6.21 -6.50
CA THR A 2 -0.27 6.26 -5.21
C THR A 2 -1.28 5.12 -5.12
N LEU A 3 -1.17 4.32 -4.06
CA LEU A 3 -2.17 3.36 -3.62
C LEU A 3 -3.09 4.05 -2.61
N ILE A 4 -4.39 3.85 -2.77
CA ILE A 4 -5.40 4.29 -1.80
C ILE A 4 -5.84 3.05 -1.02
N ALA A 5 -5.65 3.10 0.30
CA ALA A 5 -6.17 2.10 1.21
C ALA A 5 -7.41 2.66 1.91
N GLU A 6 -8.48 1.88 1.97
CA GLU A 6 -9.71 2.23 2.66
C GLU A 6 -9.88 1.35 3.89
N ASN A 7 -10.14 1.96 5.04
CA ASN A 7 -10.56 1.22 6.22
C ASN A 7 -12.05 0.87 6.10
N THR A 8 -12.33 -0.29 5.51
CA THR A 8 -13.70 -0.83 5.38
C THR A 8 -14.24 -1.45 6.67
N GLY A 9 -13.45 -1.45 7.75
CA GLY A 9 -13.84 -1.91 9.07
C GLY A 9 -14.76 -0.93 9.81
N VAL A 10 -15.27 -1.37 10.96
CA VAL A 10 -16.10 -0.55 11.88
C VAL A 10 -15.31 0.08 13.03
N GLN A 11 -14.00 -0.17 13.07
CA GLN A 11 -13.08 0.32 14.08
C GLN A 11 -11.92 1.06 13.41
N ASP A 12 -11.20 1.88 14.18
CA ASP A 12 -10.03 2.60 13.71
C ASP A 12 -8.89 1.65 13.35
N ALA A 13 -8.32 1.81 12.17
CA ALA A 13 -7.18 1.05 11.71
C ALA A 13 -5.86 1.72 12.11
N VAL A 14 -5.00 0.98 12.80
CA VAL A 14 -3.67 1.43 13.18
C VAL A 14 -2.67 0.88 12.17
N ILE A 15 -2.00 1.80 11.48
CA ILE A 15 -0.95 1.49 10.52
C ILE A 15 0.39 1.89 11.15
N GLY A 16 1.30 0.92 11.22
CA GLY A 16 2.65 1.13 11.74
C GLY A 16 3.55 1.88 10.76
N ALA A 17 4.85 1.79 11.01
CA ALA A 17 5.85 2.25 10.05
C ALA A 17 5.71 1.43 8.75
N LEU A 18 5.82 2.13 7.62
CA LEU A 18 5.85 1.53 6.29
C LEU A 18 7.24 1.72 5.69
N ASP A 19 7.70 0.69 5.02
CA ASP A 19 8.95 0.58 4.27
C ASP A 19 8.79 -0.51 3.19
N ASP A 20 9.82 -0.71 2.38
CA ASP A 20 9.81 -1.72 1.31
C ASP A 20 9.67 -3.16 1.81
N THR A 21 9.93 -3.42 3.09
CA THR A 21 9.87 -4.77 3.67
C THR A 21 8.51 -5.09 4.27
N THR A 22 7.81 -4.07 4.75
CA THR A 22 6.45 -4.13 5.29
C THR A 22 5.41 -4.05 4.19
N LEU A 23 5.70 -3.31 3.12
CA LEU A 23 4.92 -3.35 1.89
C LEU A 23 5.30 -4.59 1.09
N GLY A 24 4.36 -5.51 0.94
CA GLY A 24 4.57 -6.70 0.13
C GLY A 24 4.46 -6.33 -1.34
N PHE A 25 5.56 -5.86 -1.93
CA PHE A 25 5.68 -5.76 -3.38
C PHE A 25 5.92 -7.17 -3.91
N SER A 26 4.96 -7.72 -4.64
CA SER A 26 5.06 -9.08 -5.19
C SER A 26 6.22 -9.28 -6.17
N ASN A 27 6.88 -8.18 -6.57
CA ASN A 27 8.03 -8.17 -7.45
C ASN A 27 9.00 -7.06 -7.04
N ALA A 28 9.61 -7.17 -5.85
CA ALA A 28 10.63 -6.22 -5.39
C ALA A 28 11.78 -6.03 -6.42
N THR A 29 11.98 -7.00 -7.31
CA THR A 29 12.91 -6.94 -8.45
C THR A 29 12.53 -5.96 -9.57
N ASN A 30 11.29 -5.49 -9.62
CA ASN A 30 10.81 -4.51 -10.60
C ASN A 30 11.03 -3.05 -10.15
N GLY A 31 11.79 -2.80 -9.09
CA GLY A 31 12.13 -1.42 -8.70
C GLY A 31 10.93 -0.63 -8.16
N LEU A 32 10.06 -1.31 -7.43
CA LEU A 32 9.10 -0.66 -6.55
C LEU A 32 9.81 -0.21 -5.27
N SER A 33 9.64 1.06 -4.91
CA SER A 33 10.18 1.61 -3.67
C SER A 33 9.18 2.56 -3.02
N TYR A 34 8.95 2.38 -1.74
CA TYR A 34 8.15 3.25 -0.90
C TYR A 34 8.74 4.66 -0.85
N THR A 35 7.91 5.67 -1.08
CA THR A 35 8.33 7.07 -1.05
C THR A 35 7.58 7.91 -0.03
N GLY A 36 6.48 7.42 0.55
CA GLY A 36 5.72 8.16 1.57
C GLY A 36 4.22 7.87 1.55
N GLY A 37 3.42 8.85 1.96
CA GLY A 37 1.96 8.77 1.99
C GLY A 37 1.38 9.01 3.38
N SER A 38 0.06 9.13 3.47
CA SER A 38 -0.62 9.43 4.73
C SER A 38 -0.86 8.22 5.63
N CYS A 39 -0.70 6.99 5.12
CA CYS A 39 -0.94 5.78 5.91
C CYS A 39 0.14 5.53 6.98
N ALA A 40 1.40 5.90 6.75
CA ALA A 40 2.50 5.52 7.64
C ALA A 40 2.41 6.18 9.01
N ASN A 41 2.55 5.39 10.08
CA ASN A 41 2.43 5.82 11.48
C ASN A 41 1.12 6.61 11.75
N SER A 42 0.03 6.18 11.13
CA SER A 42 -1.26 6.86 11.21
C SER A 42 -2.37 5.95 11.73
N THR A 43 -3.44 6.60 12.18
CA THR A 43 -4.71 5.93 12.47
C THR A 43 -5.73 6.36 11.44
N VAL A 44 -6.33 5.39 10.75
CA VAL A 44 -7.34 5.61 9.71
C VAL A 44 -8.69 5.23 10.30
N SER A 45 -9.55 6.22 10.54
CA SER A 45 -10.88 5.94 11.10
C SER A 45 -11.74 5.07 10.19
N ALA A 46 -12.72 4.38 10.76
CA ALA A 46 -13.68 3.57 10.01
C ALA A 46 -14.33 4.37 8.85
N GLY A 47 -14.31 3.81 7.64
CA GLY A 47 -14.81 4.44 6.42
C GLY A 47 -13.91 5.53 5.83
N GLN A 48 -12.74 5.80 6.42
CA GLN A 48 -11.77 6.75 5.87
C GLN A 48 -10.72 6.06 5.02
N THR A 49 -10.09 6.84 4.15
CA THR A 49 -8.99 6.40 3.28
C THR A 49 -7.66 7.01 3.71
N CYS A 50 -6.59 6.31 3.40
CA CYS A 50 -5.23 6.80 3.48
C CYS A 50 -4.46 6.46 2.19
N THR A 51 -3.32 7.12 1.97
CA THR A 51 -2.50 6.92 0.77
C THR A 51 -1.13 6.33 1.10
N VAL A 52 -0.63 5.50 0.19
CA VAL A 52 0.74 4.99 0.16
C VAL A 52 1.33 5.39 -1.18
N ASP A 53 2.37 6.20 -1.14
CA ASP A 53 3.11 6.64 -2.31
C ASP A 53 4.35 5.77 -2.51
N PHE A 54 4.57 5.40 -3.75
CA PHE A 54 5.72 4.61 -4.16
C PHE A 54 6.19 5.01 -5.56
N ASN A 55 7.46 4.78 -5.81
CA ASN A 55 8.07 4.92 -7.11
C ASN A 55 8.12 3.57 -7.81
N TYR A 56 7.94 3.58 -9.13
CA TYR A 56 8.06 2.41 -9.97
C TYR A 56 9.11 2.69 -11.05
N SER A 57 10.26 2.04 -10.96
CA SER A 57 11.36 2.26 -11.90
C SER A 57 11.47 1.19 -13.00
N ASN A 58 10.57 0.21 -13.06
CA ASN A 58 10.59 -0.75 -14.17
C ASN A 58 10.15 -0.08 -15.46
N THR A 59 10.92 -0.30 -16.52
CA THR A 59 10.58 0.15 -17.88
C THR A 59 10.12 -1.01 -18.78
N CYS A 60 10.03 -2.24 -18.27
CA CYS A 60 9.50 -3.37 -19.03
C CYS A 60 7.98 -3.20 -19.23
N ALA A 61 7.59 -2.87 -20.47
CA ALA A 61 6.20 -2.79 -20.88
C ALA A 61 5.44 -4.10 -20.58
N GLY A 62 4.26 -3.98 -19.97
CA GLY A 62 3.41 -5.12 -19.61
C GLY A 62 3.77 -5.81 -18.29
N ALA A 63 4.74 -5.30 -17.52
CA ALA A 63 4.94 -5.73 -16.15
C ALA A 63 3.73 -5.28 -15.29
N ALA A 64 3.04 -6.25 -14.70
CA ALA A 64 2.02 -6.03 -13.69
C ALA A 64 2.62 -6.40 -12.34
N ASP A 65 2.60 -5.45 -11.41
CA ASP A 65 3.03 -5.66 -10.04
C ASP A 65 1.87 -5.45 -9.08
N MET A 66 2.00 -5.95 -7.86
CA MET A 66 1.00 -5.76 -6.82
C MET A 66 1.68 -5.15 -5.59
N ALA A 67 1.17 -4.01 -5.15
CA ALA A 67 1.49 -3.48 -3.82
C ALA A 67 0.47 -4.02 -2.83
N THR A 68 0.97 -4.57 -1.71
CA THR A 68 0.13 -5.01 -0.60
C THR A 68 0.47 -4.23 0.66
N LEU A 69 -0.56 -3.70 1.31
CA LEU A 69 -0.47 -2.98 2.57
C LEU A 69 -1.19 -3.80 3.65
N PRO A 70 -0.46 -4.43 4.58
CA PRO A 70 -1.07 -4.99 5.78
C PRO A 70 -1.42 -3.86 6.76
N TYR A 71 -2.63 -3.87 7.30
CA TYR A 71 -3.05 -2.95 8.37
C TYR A 71 -3.94 -3.68 9.39
N ASN A 72 -4.07 -3.14 10.60
CA ASN A 72 -4.92 -3.74 11.62
C ASN A 72 -6.07 -2.79 11.95
N ASP A 73 -7.31 -3.21 11.70
CA ASP A 73 -8.52 -2.43 11.97
C ASP A 73 -9.06 -2.59 13.40
N GLY A 74 -8.27 -3.19 14.30
CA GLY A 74 -8.67 -3.46 15.68
C GLY A 74 -9.63 -4.65 15.84
N ALA A 75 -10.05 -5.30 14.76
CA ALA A 75 -10.78 -6.58 14.80
C ALA A 75 -9.88 -7.74 14.38
N GLN A 76 -9.21 -7.63 13.22
CA GLN A 76 -8.27 -8.61 12.67
C GLN A 76 -7.22 -7.93 11.76
N PRO A 77 -6.10 -8.60 11.43
CA PRO A 77 -5.21 -8.15 10.36
C PRO A 77 -5.93 -8.12 9.01
N GLN A 78 -5.87 -6.99 8.32
CA GLN A 78 -6.43 -6.72 7.00
C GLN A 78 -5.31 -6.52 5.97
N ILE A 79 -5.62 -6.72 4.69
CA ILE A 79 -4.67 -6.48 3.59
C ILE A 79 -5.38 -5.69 2.49
N ALA A 80 -4.82 -4.54 2.12
CA ALA A 80 -5.20 -3.80 0.93
C ALA A 80 -4.24 -4.12 -0.23
N ASN A 81 -4.79 -4.32 -1.43
CA ASN A 81 -4.04 -4.67 -2.64
C ASN A 81 -4.28 -3.61 -3.71
N ALA A 82 -3.23 -3.14 -4.39
CA ALA A 82 -3.35 -2.42 -5.65
C ALA A 82 -2.53 -3.11 -6.74
N MET A 83 -3.15 -3.26 -7.91
CA MET A 83 -2.44 -3.61 -9.13
C MET A 83 -1.76 -2.37 -9.70
N ILE A 84 -0.51 -2.55 -10.04
CA ILE A 84 0.39 -1.55 -10.60
C ILE A 84 0.63 -1.97 -12.04
N GLU A 85 0.07 -1.21 -12.97
CA GLU A 85 0.28 -1.42 -14.40
C GLU A 85 1.18 -0.30 -14.93
N SER A 86 2.25 -0.68 -15.64
CA SER A 86 3.03 0.28 -16.42
C SER A 86 2.21 0.75 -17.62
N LEU A 87 1.61 1.94 -17.53
CA LEU A 87 0.98 2.59 -18.68
C LEU A 87 2.08 3.20 -19.56
N ILE A 88 2.22 2.70 -20.79
CA ILE A 88 3.12 3.22 -21.82
C ILE A 88 2.55 4.50 -22.41
#